data_AF-A0A0T9NLZ4-F1
#
_entry.id   AF-A0A0T9NLZ4-F1
#
_cell.length_a   1.000
_cell.length_b   1.000
_cell.length_c   1.000
_cell.angle_alpha   90.00
_cell.angle_beta   90.00
_cell.angle_gamma   90.00
#
_symmetry.space_group_name_H-M   'P 1'
#
loop_
_entity.id
_entity.type
_entity.pdbx_description
1 polymer ?
#
loop_
_entity_poly.entity_id
_entity_poly.type
_entity_poly.pdbx_seq_one_letter_code
_entity_poly.pdbx_strand_id
1 'polypeptide(L)' 'MKTLIRTAICASLVFSSVSMAAMMSDPIMVGGASMLPSKNIIENAVNAKDHTTLVAGRLS' A
#
# COMPACT_ATOMS: atom_id res chain seq x y z
N MET A 1 22.26 37.42 -11.93
CA MET A 1 22.75 36.38 -11.00
C MET A 1 21.72 36.00 -9.92
N LYS A 2 21.05 36.95 -9.27
CA LYS A 2 19.99 36.66 -8.27
C LYS A 2 18.76 35.92 -8.84
N THR A 3 18.43 36.18 -10.11
CA THR A 3 17.33 35.52 -10.84
C THR A 3 17.61 34.06 -11.16
N LEU A 4 18.87 33.71 -11.48
CA LEU A 4 19.29 32.34 -11.75
C LEU A 4 19.26 31.45 -10.50
N ILE A 5 19.60 32.00 -9.33
CA ILE A 5 19.53 31.30 -8.05
C ILE A 5 18.06 31.00 -7.68
N ARG A 6 17.13 31.93 -7.94
CA ARG A 6 15.70 31.75 -7.68
C ARG A 6 15.08 30.68 -8.57
N THR A 7 15.45 30.63 -9.85
CA THR A 7 14.96 29.59 -10.77
C THR A 7 15.51 28.20 -10.46
N ALA A 8 16.75 28.10 -9.96
CA ALA A 8 17.34 26.82 -9.56
C ALA A 8 16.64 26.19 -8.34
N ILE A 9 16.20 27.00 -7.36
CA ILE A 9 15.47 26.52 -6.18
C ILE A 9 14.05 26.06 -6.55
N CYS A 10 13.39 26.73 -7.50
CA CYS A 10 12.07 26.28 -7.97
C CYS A 10 12.15 24.95 -8.75
N ALA A 11 13.24 24.73 -9.51
CA ALA A 11 13.42 23.51 -10.29
C ALA A 11 13.62 22.25 -9.43
N SER A 12 14.27 22.36 -8.27
CA SER A 12 14.49 21.21 -7.37
C SER A 12 13.19 20.72 -6.72
N LEU A 13 12.25 21.61 -6.41
CA LEU A 13 10.94 21.25 -5.82
C LEU A 13 10.08 20.40 -6.75
N VAL A 14 10.18 20.60 -8.07
CA VAL A 14 9.35 19.87 -9.06
C VAL A 14 9.89 18.45 -9.31
N PHE A 15 11.18 18.20 -9.09
CA PHE A 15 11.78 16.88 -9.31
C PHE A 15 11.52 15.90 -8.15
N SER A 16 11.20 16.39 -6.95
CA SER A 16 10.98 15.54 -5.77
C SER A 16 9.68 14.71 -5.81
N SER A 17 8.73 15.02 -6.70
CA SER A 17 7.41 14.38 -6.72
C SER A 17 7.36 13.05 -7.48
N VAL A 18 8.38 12.69 -8.27
CA VAL A 18 8.35 11.47 -9.10
C VAL A 18 8.67 10.18 -8.32
N SER A 19 9.29 10.29 -7.15
CA SER A 19 9.80 9.15 -6.37
C SER A 19 8.73 8.39 -5.56
N MET A 20 7.50 8.88 -5.50
CA MET A 20 6.45 8.33 -4.61
C MET A 20 5.59 7.24 -5.25
N ALA A 21 5.64 7.04 -6.57
CA ALA A 21 4.77 6.09 -7.26
C ALA A 21 5.19 4.61 -7.09
N ALA A 22 6.44 4.33 -6.71
CA ALA A 22 6.99 2.97 -6.64
C ALA A 22 6.74 2.24 -5.30
N MET A 23 5.99 2.83 -4.36
CA MET A 23 5.82 2.30 -3.00
C MET A 23 4.48 1.58 -2.79
N MET A 24 3.70 1.33 -3.85
CA MET A 24 2.45 0.58 -3.75
C MET A 24 2.74 -0.90 -4.03
N SER A 25 2.85 -1.70 -2.97
CA SER A 25 2.93 -3.15 -3.10
C SER A 25 1.63 -3.72 -3.66
N ASP A 26 1.74 -4.65 -4.60
CA ASP A 26 0.59 -5.35 -5.17
C ASP A 26 -0.16 -6.17 -4.10
N PRO A 27 -1.49 -6.33 -4.23
CA PRO A 27 -2.25 -7.20 -3.36
C PRO A 27 -1.76 -8.65 -3.46
N ILE A 28 -1.61 -9.31 -2.31
CA ILE A 28 -1.31 -10.75 -2.26
C ILE A 28 -2.61 -11.54 -2.22
N MET A 29 -2.60 -12.76 -2.77
CA MET A 29 -3.76 -13.66 -2.71
C MET A 29 -3.55 -14.68 -1.58
N VAL A 30 -4.49 -14.75 -0.62
CA VAL A 30 -4.48 -15.73 0.47
C VAL A 30 -5.80 -16.49 0.44
N GLY A 31 -5.73 -17.82 0.26
CA GLY A 31 -6.93 -18.66 0.17
C GLY A 31 -7.90 -18.27 -0.95
N GLY A 32 -7.43 -17.59 -2.00
CA GLY A 32 -8.27 -17.07 -3.09
C GLY A 32 -8.82 -15.65 -2.87
N ALA A 33 -8.61 -15.05 -1.69
CA ALA A 33 -9.00 -13.67 -1.40
C ALA A 33 -7.81 -12.71 -1.53
N SER A 34 -8.07 -11.50 -2.05
CA SER A 34 -7.09 -10.43 -2.17
C SER A 34 -6.85 -9.75 -0.81
N MET A 35 -5.58 -9.58 -0.43
CA MET A 35 -5.14 -8.97 0.81
C MET A 35 -4.29 -7.73 0.47
N LEU A 36 -4.76 -6.56 0.89
CA LEU A 36 -4.09 -5.29 0.63
C LEU A 36 -2.94 -5.09 1.62
N PRO A 37 -1.72 -4.74 1.15
CA PRO A 37 -0.58 -4.47 2.02
C PRO A 37 -0.75 -3.24 2.92
N SER A 38 -1.68 -2.34 2.58
CA SER A 38 -2.02 -1.15 3.35
C SER A 38 -3.01 -1.39 4.49
N LYS A 39 -3.50 -2.63 4.64
CA LYS A 39 -4.48 -3.05 5.66
C LYS A 39 -3.89 -4.16 6.50
N ASN A 40 -4.26 -4.23 7.78
CA ASN A 40 -3.85 -5.36 8.60
C ASN A 40 -4.65 -6.63 8.24
N ILE A 41 -4.24 -7.79 8.77
CA ILE A 41 -4.86 -9.08 8.42
C ILE A 41 -6.33 -9.14 8.86
N ILE A 42 -6.68 -8.53 9.99
CA ILE A 42 -8.05 -8.53 10.51
C ILE A 42 -8.94 -7.68 9.61
N GLU A 43 -8.49 -6.49 9.23
CA GLU A 43 -9.18 -5.58 8.33
C GLU A 43 -9.35 -6.18 6.93
N ASN A 44 -8.33 -6.86 6.39
CA ASN A 44 -8.49 -7.55 5.11
C ASN A 44 -9.46 -8.73 5.23
N ALA A 45 -9.39 -9.52 6.30
CA ALA A 45 -10.23 -10.70 6.49
C ALA A 45 -11.71 -10.36 6.71
N VAL A 46 -12.03 -9.27 7.42
CA VAL A 46 -13.43 -8.83 7.65
C VAL A 46 -14.05 -8.17 6.42
N ASN A 47 -13.24 -7.63 5.49
CA ASN A 47 -13.71 -7.05 4.24
C ASN A 47 -13.64 -8.02 3.05
N ALA A 48 -13.08 -9.22 3.23
CA ALA A 48 -13.06 -10.26 2.21
C ALA A 48 -14.49 -10.76 1.95
N LYS A 49 -14.84 -11.01 0.69
CA LYS A 49 -16.18 -11.49 0.30
C LYS A 49 -16.50 -12.87 0.86
N ASP A 50 -15.47 -13.71 0.97
CA ASP A 50 -15.59 -15.09 1.41
C ASP A 50 -15.00 -15.24 2.81
N HIS A 51 -15.86 -15.39 3.81
CA HIS A 51 -15.44 -15.66 5.19
C HIS A 51 -15.43 -17.17 5.44
N THR A 52 -14.25 -17.77 5.45
CA THR A 52 -14.07 -19.13 5.99
C THR A 52 -13.59 -19.03 7.42
N THR A 53 -14.38 -19.54 8.37
CA THR A 53 -13.92 -19.71 9.73
C THR A 53 -13.12 -21.00 9.81
N LEU A 54 -11.80 -20.91 9.89
CA LEU A 54 -10.97 -22.04 10.31
C LEU A 54 -11.17 -22.25 11.80
N VAL A 55 -12.28 -22.90 12.14
CA VAL A 55 -12.46 -23.46 13.48
C VAL A 55 -11.37 -24.51 13.61
N ALA A 56 -10.30 -24.19 14.33
CA ALA A 56 -9.41 -25.23 14.86
C ALA A 56 -10.34 -26.22 15.56
N GLY A 57 -10.38 -27.45 15.02
CA GLY A 57 -11.43 -28.42 15.30
C GLY A 57 -11.83 -28.40 16.76
N ARG A 58 -13.11 -28.20 17.03
CA ARG A 58 -13.63 -28.54 18.34
C ARG A 58 -13.46 -30.05 18.51
N LEU A 59 -12.57 -30.41 19.42
CA LEU A 59 -12.66 -31.54 20.34
C LEU A 59 -12.46 -32.96 19.75
N SER A 60 -11.24 -33.49 19.94
CA SER A 60 -10.96 -34.83 20.46
C SER A 60 -9.58 -34.82 21.11
#